data_AF-A0A183DNG0-F1
#
_entry.id   AF-A0A183DNG0-F1
#
_cell.length_a   1.000
_cell.length_b   1.000
_cell.length_c   1.000
_cell.angle_alpha   90.00
_cell.angle_beta   90.00
_cell.angle_gamma   90.00
#
_symmetry.space_group_name_H-M   'P 1'
#
loop_
_entity.id
_entity.type
_entity.pdbx_description
1 polymer ?
#
loop_
_entity_poly.entity_id
_entity_poly.type
_entity_poly.pdbx_seq_one_letter_code
_entity_poly.pdbx_strand_id
1 'polypeptide(L)'
;MFSLFLLNWHNDLVLSREQKKKAIKKLLKIVFIDDCEEVRSLNRERVLKFLTHECLATVVPYLEHIIYKWNEDAPKFHEALGEHYIAKVKQLLRDYINVLREALYEERALLLGRMKRHQQALAIYTQILKNYKLAEKYCTNYFDPQDPEHSKVFLILLQMYTSPPDISIVGLMQNELYQAAPNPAEAIRILKEHSDVFDTVEAVASLPLDYTLKCVWPGVATILQAIHDRKVATMLHRCACDAALKRLLWRRAKSHSVKFVVDYTSECAACGKRVANRSALRTVVPFAMLDDWLY
;
A
#
# COMPACT_ATOMS: atom_id res chain seq x y z
N MET A 1 12.65 25.08 61.61
CA MET A 1 12.93 24.70 60.20
C MET A 1 11.70 24.77 59.29
N PHE A 2 10.46 24.69 59.83
CA PHE A 2 9.21 24.95 59.11
C PHE A 2 8.91 26.45 58.89
N SER A 3 9.24 27.34 59.85
CA SER A 3 9.00 28.80 59.69
C SER A 3 9.84 29.44 58.58
N LEU A 4 11.09 28.99 58.37
CA LEU A 4 11.96 29.43 57.27
C LEU A 4 11.42 29.01 55.89
N PHE A 5 10.65 27.92 55.81
CA PHE A 5 10.07 27.44 54.55
C PHE A 5 8.82 28.25 54.16
N LEU A 6 8.03 28.69 55.15
CA LEU A 6 6.88 29.58 54.97
C LEU A 6 7.32 31.03 54.69
N LEU A 7 8.39 31.51 55.33
CA LEU A 7 8.99 32.83 55.07
C LEU A 7 9.56 32.94 53.64
N ASN A 8 10.16 31.87 53.11
CA ASN A 8 10.59 31.81 51.70
C ASN A 8 9.43 31.63 50.71
N TRP A 9 8.20 31.36 51.18
CA TRP A 9 7.03 31.32 50.32
C TRP A 9 6.44 32.72 50.07
N HIS A 10 6.86 33.70 50.89
CA HIS A 10 6.42 35.08 50.82
C HIS A 10 7.37 36.01 50.04
N ASN A 11 8.59 35.54 49.73
CA ASN A 11 9.60 36.30 49.02
C ASN A 11 10.01 35.56 47.74
N ASP A 12 9.99 36.28 46.61
CA ASP A 12 10.44 35.87 45.28
C ASP A 12 11.91 35.42 45.26
N LEU A 13 12.21 34.23 45.80
CA LEU A 13 13.50 33.56 45.66
C LEU A 13 13.38 32.47 44.61
N VAL A 14 14.15 32.65 43.53
CA VAL A 14 14.34 31.70 42.42
C VAL A 14 14.91 30.38 42.98
N LEU A 15 14.00 29.48 43.38
CA LEU A 15 14.34 28.13 43.81
C LEU A 15 14.86 27.32 42.62
N SER A 16 15.94 26.55 42.81
CA SER A 16 16.47 25.66 41.76
C SER A 16 15.44 24.59 41.39
N ARG A 17 15.46 24.08 40.15
CA ARG A 17 14.53 23.02 39.67
C ARG A 17 14.47 21.81 40.61
N GLU A 18 15.57 21.46 41.26
CA GLU A 18 15.64 20.37 42.23
C GLU A 18 14.99 20.70 43.58
N GLN A 19 15.17 21.92 44.07
CA GLN A 19 14.51 22.38 45.29
C GLN A 19 13.00 22.49 45.09
N LYS A 20 12.55 22.93 43.91
CA LYS A 20 11.13 22.94 43.51
C LYS A 20 10.55 21.52 43.47
N LYS A 21 11.20 20.55 42.83
CA LYS A 21 10.76 19.15 42.82
C LYS A 21 10.67 18.56 44.23
N LYS A 22 11.65 18.86 45.09
CA LYS A 22 11.68 18.39 46.48
C LYS A 22 10.58 19.04 47.33
N ALA A 23 10.30 20.33 47.10
CA ALA A 23 9.20 21.05 47.72
C ALA A 23 7.84 20.52 47.26
N ILE A 24 7.63 20.33 45.95
CA ILE A 24 6.40 19.74 45.37
C ILE A 24 6.15 18.34 45.93
N LYS A 25 7.17 17.47 45.97
CA LYS A 25 7.07 16.12 46.53
C LYS A 25 6.75 16.15 48.03
N LYS A 26 7.28 17.12 48.78
CA LYS A 26 6.99 17.31 50.21
C LYS A 26 5.60 17.89 50.44
N LEU A 27 5.16 18.84 49.62
CA LEU A 27 3.84 19.48 49.67
C LEU A 27 2.73 18.50 49.28
N LEU A 28 2.96 17.66 48.27
CA LEU A 28 2.14 16.48 47.96
C LEU A 28 2.04 15.55 49.18
N LYS A 29 3.17 15.19 49.80
CA LYS A 29 3.16 14.29 50.96
C LYS A 29 2.34 14.88 52.13
N ILE A 30 2.47 16.17 52.35
CA ILE A 30 1.83 16.90 53.46
C ILE A 30 0.33 17.15 53.19
N VAL A 31 -0.06 17.48 51.96
CA VAL A 31 -1.46 17.72 51.59
C VAL A 31 -2.27 16.42 51.49
N PHE A 32 -1.66 15.31 51.09
CA PHE A 32 -2.39 14.06 50.81
C PHE A 32 -2.30 13.00 51.91
N ILE A 33 -1.36 13.10 52.88
CA ILE A 33 -1.06 11.99 53.81
C ILE A 33 -1.17 12.39 55.29
N ASP A 34 -0.77 13.60 55.67
CA ASP A 34 -0.77 14.04 57.08
C ASP A 34 -1.76 15.21 57.24
N ASP A 35 -2.93 14.95 57.84
CA ASP A 35 -3.96 15.94 58.23
C ASP A 35 -3.44 16.93 59.32
N CYS A 36 -2.29 17.55 59.11
CA CYS A 36 -1.66 18.49 60.04
C CYS A 36 -2.36 19.87 60.01
N GLU A 37 -2.57 20.47 61.18
CA GLU A 37 -3.19 21.80 61.34
C GLU A 37 -2.50 22.91 60.53
N GLU A 38 -1.18 22.83 60.42
CA GLU A 38 -0.35 23.79 59.69
C GLU A 38 -0.73 23.87 58.21
N VAL A 39 -1.13 22.74 57.61
CA VAL A 39 -1.55 22.64 56.20
C VAL A 39 -2.94 23.25 56.01
N ARG A 40 -3.82 23.06 56.99
CA ARG A 40 -5.16 23.67 57.00
C ARG A 40 -5.10 25.20 57.08
N SER A 41 -4.07 25.76 57.69
CA SER A 41 -3.86 27.20 57.81
C SER A 41 -3.37 27.89 56.51
N LEU A 42 -2.97 27.11 55.49
CA LEU A 42 -2.45 27.67 54.25
C LEU A 42 -3.54 28.32 53.40
N ASN A 43 -3.19 29.40 52.72
CA ASN A 43 -4.11 30.05 51.80
C ASN A 43 -4.38 29.15 50.58
N ARG A 44 -5.56 28.54 50.56
CA ARG A 44 -5.99 27.55 49.56
C ARG A 44 -5.88 28.05 48.12
N GLU A 45 -6.10 29.34 47.90
CA GLU A 45 -6.04 29.97 46.57
C GLU A 45 -4.60 30.17 46.09
N ARG A 46 -3.69 30.57 46.98
CA ARG A 46 -2.26 30.66 46.66
C ARG A 46 -1.67 29.30 46.32
N VAL A 47 -2.07 28.27 47.08
CA VAL A 47 -1.66 26.88 46.81
C VAL A 47 -2.19 26.43 45.45
N LEU A 48 -3.47 26.67 45.15
CA LEU A 48 -4.03 26.33 43.84
C LEU A 48 -3.27 27.00 42.69
N LYS A 49 -3.04 28.31 42.75
CA LYS A 49 -2.27 29.06 41.74
C LYS A 49 -0.86 28.49 41.54
N PHE A 50 -0.20 28.14 42.64
CA PHE A 50 1.13 27.51 42.60
C PHE A 50 1.09 26.12 41.94
N LEU A 51 0.14 25.26 42.32
CA LEU A 51 0.00 23.92 41.75
C LEU A 51 -0.34 23.98 40.26
N THR A 52 -1.18 24.91 39.83
CA THR A 52 -1.51 25.12 38.41
C THR A 52 -0.28 25.53 37.60
N HIS A 53 0.62 26.36 38.15
CA HIS A 53 1.81 26.80 37.45
C HIS A 53 2.94 25.76 37.45
N GLU A 54 3.17 25.09 38.58
CA GLU A 54 4.35 24.23 38.76
C GLU A 54 4.06 22.74 38.57
N CYS A 55 2.84 22.27 38.84
CA CYS A 55 2.50 20.84 38.78
C CYS A 55 1.01 20.54 38.54
N LEU A 56 0.58 20.66 37.28
CA LEU A 56 -0.81 20.43 36.85
C LEU A 56 -1.38 19.07 37.26
N ALA A 57 -0.56 18.02 37.32
CA ALA A 57 -0.99 16.66 37.67
C ALA A 57 -1.56 16.56 39.11
N THR A 58 -1.24 17.51 39.97
CA THR A 58 -1.61 17.50 41.40
C THR A 58 -2.83 18.38 41.71
N VAL A 59 -3.27 19.17 40.74
CA VAL A 59 -4.37 20.12 40.92
C VAL A 59 -5.69 19.41 41.18
N VAL A 60 -6.01 18.40 40.37
CA VAL A 60 -7.23 17.59 40.54
C VAL A 60 -7.25 16.90 41.91
N PRO A 61 -6.22 16.13 42.31
CA PRO A 61 -6.15 15.56 43.65
C PRO A 61 -6.32 16.60 44.76
N TYR A 62 -5.72 17.77 44.63
CA TYR A 62 -5.77 18.82 45.67
C TYR A 62 -7.18 19.39 45.83
N LEU A 63 -7.83 19.69 44.70
CA LEU A 63 -9.20 20.18 44.68
C LEU A 63 -10.18 19.13 45.20
N GLU A 64 -10.02 17.86 44.81
CA GLU A 64 -10.80 16.72 45.35
C GLU A 64 -10.63 16.62 46.87
N HIS A 65 -9.41 16.76 47.39
CA HIS A 65 -9.15 16.71 48.82
C HIS A 65 -9.83 17.87 49.56
N ILE A 66 -9.69 19.09 49.05
CA ILE A 66 -10.30 20.27 49.67
C ILE A 66 -11.83 20.18 49.68
N ILE A 67 -12.43 19.76 48.55
CA ILE A 67 -13.88 19.68 48.41
C ILE A 67 -14.45 18.50 49.21
N TYR A 68 -13.92 17.30 49.04
CA TYR A 68 -14.51 16.09 49.63
C TYR A 68 -14.01 15.75 51.03
N LYS A 69 -12.81 16.20 51.43
CA LYS A 69 -12.26 15.92 52.78
C LYS A 69 -12.35 17.12 53.70
N TRP A 70 -12.10 18.33 53.20
CA TRP A 70 -12.18 19.55 54.01
C TRP A 70 -13.51 20.28 53.90
N ASN A 71 -14.45 19.74 53.11
CA ASN A 71 -15.82 20.25 52.95
C ASN A 71 -15.87 21.75 52.61
N GLU A 72 -14.99 22.15 51.69
CA GLU A 72 -14.95 23.52 51.17
C GLU A 72 -16.06 23.74 50.15
N ASP A 73 -16.91 24.73 50.44
CA ASP A 73 -18.12 25.03 49.66
C ASP A 73 -17.94 26.24 48.73
N ALA A 74 -16.77 26.90 48.73
CA ALA A 74 -16.56 28.07 47.86
C ALA A 74 -16.64 27.69 46.36
N PRO A 75 -17.56 28.29 45.57
CA PRO A 75 -17.86 27.87 44.19
C PRO A 75 -16.64 27.82 43.27
N LYS A 76 -15.68 28.73 43.47
CA LYS A 76 -14.44 28.83 42.67
C LYS A 76 -13.62 27.53 42.64
N PHE A 77 -13.61 26.75 43.72
CA PHE A 77 -12.86 25.50 43.76
C PHE A 77 -13.59 24.38 43.02
N HIS A 78 -14.93 24.37 43.09
CA HIS A 78 -15.76 23.42 42.36
C HIS A 78 -15.73 23.68 40.86
N GLU A 79 -15.79 24.95 40.45
CA GLU A 79 -15.63 25.37 39.05
C GLU A 79 -14.26 24.98 38.51
N ALA A 80 -13.19 25.28 39.25
CA ALA A 80 -11.83 24.87 38.89
C ALA A 80 -11.71 23.34 38.75
N LEU A 81 -12.31 22.57 39.67
CA LEU A 81 -12.29 21.10 39.59
C LEU A 81 -13.01 20.62 38.31
N GLY A 82 -14.17 21.20 38.01
CA GLY A 82 -14.93 20.93 36.79
C GLY A 82 -14.13 21.23 35.52
N GLU A 83 -13.48 22.38 35.44
CA GLU A 83 -12.61 22.76 34.31
C GLU A 83 -11.46 21.75 34.12
N HIS A 84 -10.78 21.37 35.21
CA HIS A 84 -9.69 20.41 35.15
C HIS A 84 -10.16 18.99 34.76
N TYR A 85 -11.33 18.55 35.21
CA TYR A 85 -11.93 17.30 34.76
C TYR A 85 -12.29 17.34 33.27
N ILE A 86 -12.93 18.42 32.80
CA ILE A 86 -13.25 18.58 31.38
C ILE A 86 -11.97 18.56 30.54
N ALA A 87 -10.92 19.26 30.98
CA ALA A 87 -9.63 19.25 30.31
C ALA A 87 -9.02 17.84 30.24
N LYS A 88 -9.07 17.08 31.35
CA LYS A 88 -8.58 15.71 31.44
C LYS A 88 -9.37 14.76 30.53
N VAL A 89 -10.70 14.84 30.51
CA VAL A 89 -11.55 14.04 29.61
C VAL A 89 -11.26 14.36 28.15
N LYS A 90 -11.15 15.65 27.79
CA LYS A 90 -10.78 16.08 26.44
C LYS A 90 -9.41 15.53 26.03
N GLN A 91 -8.45 15.49 26.95
CA GLN A 91 -7.13 14.90 26.70
C GLN A 91 -7.23 13.39 26.47
N LEU A 92 -7.89 12.65 27.37
CA LEU A 92 -8.09 11.21 27.22
C LEU A 92 -8.80 10.86 25.91
N LEU A 93 -9.78 11.66 25.50
CA LEU A 93 -10.48 11.46 24.21
C LEU A 93 -9.55 11.68 23.02
N ARG A 94 -8.70 12.72 23.06
CA ARG A 94 -7.68 12.94 22.01
C ARG A 94 -6.71 11.77 21.94
N ASP A 95 -6.22 11.30 23.09
CA ASP A 95 -5.28 10.20 23.17
C ASP A 95 -5.91 8.90 22.63
N TYR A 96 -7.16 8.60 23.00
CA TYR A 96 -7.92 7.47 22.48
C TYR A 96 -8.11 7.53 20.96
N ILE A 97 -8.51 8.68 20.42
CA ILE A 97 -8.69 8.87 18.97
C ILE A 97 -7.35 8.70 18.23
N ASN A 98 -6.25 9.17 18.80
CA ASN A 98 -4.92 9.02 18.20
C ASN A 98 -4.50 7.54 18.16
N VAL A 99 -4.66 6.80 19.26
CA VAL A 99 -4.38 5.35 19.30
C VAL A 99 -5.22 4.60 18.28
N LEU A 100 -6.52 4.90 18.19
CA LEU A 100 -7.41 4.31 17.18
C LEU A 100 -6.97 4.60 15.74
N ARG A 101 -6.53 5.83 15.46
CA ARG A 101 -6.01 6.19 14.12
C ARG A 101 -4.75 5.42 13.78
N GLU A 102 -3.86 5.24 14.76
CA GLU A 102 -2.60 4.52 14.57
C GLU A 102 -2.79 3.02 14.38
N ALA A 103 -3.81 2.44 15.03
CA ALA A 103 -4.09 1.00 14.98
C ALA A 103 -4.87 0.55 13.73
N LEU A 104 -5.70 1.41 13.13
CA LEU A 104 -6.69 1.01 12.11
C LEU A 104 -6.35 1.46 10.67
N TYR A 105 -5.07 1.61 10.35
CA TYR A 105 -4.64 2.04 9.02
C TYR A 105 -4.94 1.00 7.94
N GLU A 106 -4.81 -0.29 8.24
CA GLU A 106 -5.08 -1.36 7.27
C GLU A 106 -6.57 -1.42 6.90
N GLU A 107 -7.45 -1.37 7.89
CA GLU A 107 -8.90 -1.34 7.71
C GLU A 107 -9.33 -0.13 6.90
N ARG A 108 -8.73 1.02 7.19
CA ARG A 108 -8.95 2.24 6.41
C ARG A 108 -8.51 2.08 4.96
N ALA A 109 -7.34 1.51 4.72
CA ALA A 109 -6.84 1.27 3.37
C ALA A 109 -7.72 0.29 2.59
N LEU A 110 -8.25 -0.73 3.26
CA LEU A 110 -9.22 -1.67 2.67
C LEU A 110 -10.52 -0.97 2.27
N LEU A 111 -11.08 -0.12 3.14
CA LEU A 111 -12.28 0.66 2.82
C LEU A 111 -12.04 1.59 1.63
N LEU A 112 -10.89 2.27 1.58
CA LEU A 112 -10.51 3.13 0.45
C LEU A 112 -10.37 2.34 -0.85
N GLY A 113 -9.83 1.11 -0.79
CA GLY A 113 -9.77 0.21 -1.95
C GLY A 113 -11.14 -0.16 -2.50
N ARG A 114 -12.11 -0.45 -1.62
CA ARG A 114 -13.51 -0.70 -2.04
C ARG A 114 -14.17 0.52 -2.68
N MET A 115 -13.72 1.72 -2.33
CA MET A 115 -14.16 2.98 -2.95
C MET A 115 -13.35 3.34 -4.21
N LYS A 116 -12.49 2.44 -4.69
CA LYS A 116 -11.55 2.64 -5.82
C LYS A 116 -10.57 3.80 -5.63
N ARG A 117 -10.37 4.24 -4.38
CA ARG A 117 -9.37 5.26 -4.01
C ARG A 117 -8.01 4.62 -3.77
N HIS A 118 -7.49 3.94 -4.79
CA HIS A 118 -6.26 3.15 -4.70
C HIS A 118 -5.04 3.98 -4.32
N GLN A 119 -4.95 5.23 -4.80
CA GLN A 119 -3.86 6.13 -4.45
C GLN A 119 -3.82 6.43 -2.94
N GLN A 120 -4.97 6.68 -2.31
CA GLN A 120 -5.05 6.93 -0.87
C GLN A 120 -4.77 5.67 -0.06
N ALA A 121 -5.29 4.51 -0.51
CA ALA A 121 -5.06 3.23 0.14
C ALA A 121 -3.58 2.84 0.11
N LEU A 122 -2.93 2.97 -1.05
CA LEU A 122 -1.52 2.66 -1.23
C LEU A 122 -0.61 3.65 -0.51
N ALA A 123 -0.96 4.94 -0.43
CA ALA A 123 -0.24 5.90 0.41
C ALA A 123 -0.20 5.48 1.89
N ILE A 124 -1.28 4.87 2.41
CA ILE A 124 -1.27 4.33 3.78
C ILE A 124 -0.25 3.19 3.91
N TYR A 125 -0.26 2.22 3.00
CA TYR A 125 0.67 1.09 3.07
C TYR A 125 2.14 1.49 2.89
N THR A 126 2.43 2.43 1.99
CA THR A 126 3.80 2.80 1.62
C THR A 126 4.39 3.90 2.49
N GLN A 127 3.61 4.94 2.83
CA GLN A 127 4.13 6.13 3.55
C GLN A 127 3.94 6.03 5.07
N ILE A 128 2.81 5.48 5.52
CA ILE A 128 2.47 5.40 6.96
C ILE A 128 2.97 4.08 7.55
N LEU A 129 2.47 2.95 7.02
CA LEU A 129 2.81 1.62 7.53
C LEU A 129 4.21 1.17 7.10
N LYS A 130 4.73 1.73 5.98
CA LYS A 130 6.00 1.36 5.36
C LYS A 130 6.16 -0.16 5.16
N ASN A 131 5.06 -0.84 4.87
CA ASN A 131 5.03 -2.28 4.66
C ASN A 131 4.77 -2.60 3.19
N TYR A 132 5.86 -2.66 2.42
CA TYR A 132 5.84 -2.85 0.97
C TYR A 132 5.22 -4.20 0.56
N LYS A 133 5.36 -5.23 1.40
CA LYS A 133 4.76 -6.55 1.16
C LYS A 133 3.24 -6.51 1.25
N LEU A 134 2.70 -5.76 2.20
CA LEU A 134 1.25 -5.57 2.30
C LEU A 134 0.72 -4.71 1.15
N ALA A 135 1.48 -3.71 0.70
CA ALA A 135 1.14 -2.91 -0.48
C ALA A 135 1.01 -3.79 -1.74
N GLU A 136 1.94 -4.71 -1.97
CA GLU A 136 1.86 -5.68 -3.08
C GLU A 136 0.69 -6.66 -2.94
N LYS A 137 0.45 -7.15 -1.73
CA LYS A 137 -0.70 -8.02 -1.47
C LYS A 137 -2.00 -7.28 -1.77
N TYR A 138 -2.09 -5.99 -1.43
CA TYR A 138 -3.21 -5.14 -1.81
C TYR A 138 -3.34 -5.04 -3.33
N CYS A 139 -2.25 -4.77 -4.06
CA CYS A 139 -2.27 -4.70 -5.52
C CYS A 139 -2.75 -6.02 -6.14
N THR A 140 -2.23 -7.15 -5.67
CA THR A 140 -2.61 -8.48 -6.14
C THR A 140 -4.11 -8.76 -5.95
N ASN A 141 -4.69 -8.31 -4.83
CA ASN A 141 -6.10 -8.53 -4.52
C ASN A 141 -7.06 -7.67 -5.36
N TYR A 142 -6.62 -6.48 -5.76
CA TYR A 142 -7.46 -5.50 -6.48
C TYR A 142 -7.10 -5.38 -7.95
N PHE A 143 -6.09 -6.10 -8.44
CA PHE A 143 -5.69 -6.05 -9.84
C PHE A 143 -6.69 -6.83 -10.71
N ASP A 144 -7.20 -6.16 -11.73
CA ASP A 144 -8.06 -6.74 -12.76
C ASP A 144 -7.71 -6.11 -14.12
N PRO A 145 -7.22 -6.89 -15.09
CA PRO A 145 -6.91 -6.38 -16.44
C PRO A 145 -8.10 -5.81 -17.19
N GLN A 146 -9.34 -6.20 -16.84
CA GLN A 146 -10.55 -5.77 -17.55
C GLN A 146 -11.11 -4.44 -17.03
N ASP A 147 -10.78 -4.07 -15.80
CA ASP A 147 -11.24 -2.82 -15.18
C ASP A 147 -10.16 -1.73 -15.33
N PRO A 148 -10.47 -0.57 -15.92
CA PRO A 148 -9.49 0.48 -16.22
C PRO A 148 -8.88 1.13 -14.98
N GLU A 149 -9.54 1.07 -13.82
CA GLU A 149 -9.01 1.61 -12.56
C GLU A 149 -8.18 0.55 -11.82
N HIS A 150 -8.65 -0.70 -11.83
CA HIS A 150 -7.98 -1.83 -11.18
C HIS A 150 -6.72 -2.30 -11.94
N SER A 151 -6.71 -2.21 -13.27
CA SER A 151 -5.53 -2.51 -14.10
C SER A 151 -4.35 -1.58 -13.81
N LYS A 152 -4.62 -0.37 -13.33
CA LYS A 152 -3.60 0.64 -13.02
C LYS A 152 -3.04 0.53 -11.60
N VAL A 153 -3.55 -0.37 -10.76
CA VAL A 153 -3.16 -0.44 -9.33
C VAL A 153 -1.66 -0.65 -9.14
N PHE A 154 -1.00 -1.43 -10.00
CA PHE A 154 0.47 -1.59 -9.98
C PHE A 154 1.23 -0.36 -10.50
N LEU A 155 0.66 0.38 -11.47
CA LEU A 155 1.23 1.66 -11.91
C LEU A 155 1.12 2.71 -10.80
N ILE A 156 0.01 2.76 -10.07
CA ILE A 156 -0.16 3.64 -8.90
C ILE A 156 0.85 3.26 -7.82
N LEU A 157 1.08 1.96 -7.57
CA LEU A 157 2.12 1.52 -6.62
C LEU A 157 3.51 1.98 -7.04
N LEU A 158 3.86 1.85 -8.33
CA LEU A 158 5.12 2.36 -8.86
C LEU A 158 5.25 3.87 -8.62
N GLN A 159 4.19 4.64 -8.92
CA GLN A 159 4.13 6.08 -8.65
C GLN A 159 4.30 6.42 -7.17
N MET A 160 3.78 5.60 -6.25
CA MET A 160 3.99 5.80 -4.81
C MET A 160 5.46 5.69 -4.41
N TYR A 161 6.26 4.91 -5.14
CA TYR A 161 7.70 4.77 -4.87
C TYR A 161 8.54 5.81 -5.60
N THR A 162 8.15 6.21 -6.81
CA THR A 162 8.93 7.17 -7.61
C THR A 162 8.64 8.62 -7.24
N SER A 163 7.35 8.96 -7.09
CA SER A 163 6.86 10.31 -6.82
C SER A 163 5.70 10.24 -5.83
N PRO A 164 5.97 9.96 -4.54
CA PRO A 164 4.93 9.82 -3.55
C PRO A 164 4.13 11.14 -3.41
N PRO A 165 2.79 11.09 -3.42
CA PRO A 165 1.96 12.27 -3.17
C PRO A 165 2.13 12.74 -1.73
N ASP A 166 1.82 14.01 -1.48
CA ASP A 166 1.77 14.53 -0.11
C ASP A 166 0.74 13.75 0.72
N ILE A 167 1.09 13.48 1.98
CA ILE A 167 0.30 12.66 2.89
C ILE A 167 -1.04 13.31 3.25
N SER A 168 -1.18 14.61 2.97
CA SER A 168 -2.44 15.35 2.99
C SER A 168 -3.54 14.69 2.13
N ILE A 169 -3.18 13.91 1.10
CA ILE A 169 -4.12 13.16 0.28
C ILE A 169 -4.94 12.13 1.09
N VAL A 170 -4.40 11.66 2.22
CA VAL A 170 -5.07 10.73 3.14
C VAL A 170 -5.97 11.49 4.13
N GLY A 171 -6.05 12.82 4.10
CA GLY A 171 -6.88 13.60 5.02
C GLY A 171 -6.50 13.41 6.49
N LEU A 172 -5.24 13.04 6.75
CA LEU A 172 -4.67 13.00 8.09
C LEU A 172 -4.17 14.40 8.40
N MET A 173 -4.72 15.03 9.45
CA MET A 173 -4.22 16.30 9.97
C MET A 173 -2.71 16.16 10.24
N GLN A 174 -1.94 17.12 9.73
CA GLN A 174 -0.48 17.17 9.70
C GLN A 174 0.13 16.63 11.00
N ASN A 175 0.82 15.49 10.89
CA ASN A 175 1.80 15.09 11.87
C ASN A 175 3.15 15.28 11.18
N GLU A 176 3.97 16.22 11.66
CA GLU A 176 5.30 16.59 11.10
C GLU A 176 6.30 15.41 11.02
N LEU A 177 5.88 14.21 11.40
CA LEU A 177 6.67 12.98 11.48
C LEU A 177 6.69 12.15 10.20
N TYR A 178 5.74 12.36 9.27
CA TYR A 178 5.66 11.56 8.04
C TYR A 178 6.09 12.40 6.82
N GLN A 179 7.34 12.22 6.41
CA GLN A 179 7.82 12.78 5.15
C GLN A 179 7.64 11.75 4.04
N ALA A 180 6.88 12.12 3.00
CA ALA A 180 6.80 11.39 1.75
C ALA A 180 8.17 11.45 1.07
N ALA A 181 8.92 10.35 1.11
CA ALA A 181 10.23 10.23 0.48
C ALA A 181 10.19 9.16 -0.62
N PRO A 182 10.75 9.43 -1.81
CA PRO A 182 10.81 8.44 -2.87
C PRO A 182 11.69 7.25 -2.47
N ASN A 183 11.30 6.06 -2.90
CA ASN A 183 12.01 4.81 -2.68
C ASN A 183 12.41 4.18 -4.03
N PRO A 184 13.57 4.55 -4.59
CA PRO A 184 14.00 4.06 -5.89
C PRO A 184 14.26 2.55 -5.90
N ALA A 185 14.71 1.98 -4.79
CA ALA A 185 15.01 0.55 -4.69
C ALA A 185 13.76 -0.31 -4.89
N GLU A 186 12.67 0.05 -4.22
CA GLU A 186 11.38 -0.63 -4.37
C GLU A 186 10.75 -0.39 -5.74
N ALA A 187 10.88 0.82 -6.30
CA ALA A 187 10.42 1.11 -7.66
C ALA A 187 11.08 0.18 -8.70
N ILE A 188 12.40 -0.01 -8.61
CA ILE A 188 13.15 -0.91 -9.51
C ILE A 188 12.76 -2.37 -9.29
N ARG A 189 12.50 -2.78 -8.04
CA ARG A 189 12.04 -4.14 -7.73
C ARG A 189 10.70 -4.45 -8.38
N ILE A 190 9.70 -3.56 -8.21
CA ILE A 190 8.39 -3.73 -8.84
C ILE A 190 8.49 -3.74 -10.36
N LEU A 191 9.33 -2.87 -10.96
CA LEU A 191 9.57 -2.88 -12.40
C LEU A 191 10.11 -4.22 -12.91
N LYS A 192 10.94 -4.89 -12.11
CA LYS A 192 11.52 -6.19 -12.47
C LYS A 192 10.52 -7.34 -12.25
N GLU A 193 9.85 -7.36 -11.10
CA GLU A 193 9.04 -8.49 -10.65
C GLU A 193 7.63 -8.52 -11.25
N HIS A 194 7.09 -7.38 -11.67
CA HIS A 194 5.70 -7.25 -12.13
C HIS A 194 5.56 -6.65 -13.54
N SER A 195 6.63 -6.65 -14.34
CA SER A 195 6.65 -6.11 -15.72
C SER A 195 5.60 -6.68 -16.68
N ASP A 196 5.05 -7.85 -16.36
CA ASP A 196 4.03 -8.56 -17.12
C ASP A 196 2.60 -8.11 -16.79
N VAL A 197 2.42 -7.43 -15.66
CA VAL A 197 1.10 -7.12 -15.07
C VAL A 197 0.59 -5.73 -15.48
N PHE A 198 1.48 -4.79 -15.78
CA PHE A 198 1.11 -3.41 -16.12
C PHE A 198 1.69 -2.95 -17.45
N ASP A 199 1.18 -1.82 -17.96
CA ASP A 199 1.70 -1.22 -19.19
C ASP A 199 3.14 -0.73 -19.00
N THR A 200 4.08 -1.49 -19.56
CA THR A 200 5.53 -1.18 -19.50
C THR A 200 5.88 0.17 -20.12
N VAL A 201 5.11 0.66 -21.10
CA VAL A 201 5.35 1.96 -21.74
C VAL A 201 4.91 3.08 -20.81
N GLU A 202 3.71 2.98 -20.23
CA GLU A 202 3.20 3.94 -19.24
C GLU A 202 4.10 3.97 -18.00
N ALA A 203 4.55 2.81 -17.52
CA ALA A 203 5.45 2.70 -16.39
C ALA A 203 6.78 3.42 -16.63
N VAL A 204 7.44 3.17 -17.76
CA VAL A 204 8.71 3.84 -18.10
C VAL A 204 8.52 5.34 -18.30
N ALA A 205 7.40 5.77 -18.91
CA ALA A 205 7.07 7.19 -19.07
C ALA A 205 6.80 7.90 -17.73
N SER A 206 6.31 7.18 -16.72
CA SER A 206 6.04 7.72 -15.38
C SER A 206 7.30 7.91 -14.51
N LEU A 207 8.46 7.46 -14.99
CA LEU A 207 9.70 7.56 -14.23
C LEU A 207 10.21 9.01 -14.16
N PRO A 208 10.61 9.48 -12.97
CA PRO A 208 11.17 10.81 -12.80
C PRO A 208 12.51 10.97 -13.55
N LEU A 209 12.75 12.15 -14.11
CA LEU A 209 13.94 12.45 -14.93
C LEU A 209 15.26 12.50 -14.12
N ASP A 210 15.17 12.62 -12.80
CA ASP A 210 16.29 12.60 -11.87
C ASP A 210 16.85 11.19 -11.62
N TYR A 211 16.13 10.15 -12.02
CA TYR A 211 16.63 8.78 -11.94
C TYR A 211 17.76 8.57 -12.95
N THR A 212 18.95 8.23 -12.42
CA THR A 212 20.06 7.86 -13.31
C THR A 212 19.77 6.56 -14.05
N LEU A 213 20.19 6.50 -15.32
CA LEU A 213 20.02 5.31 -16.16
C LEU A 213 20.57 4.05 -15.47
N LYS A 214 21.71 4.17 -14.74
CA LYS A 214 22.32 3.06 -13.99
C LYS A 214 21.37 2.45 -12.95
N CYS A 215 20.54 3.26 -12.30
CA CYS A 215 19.60 2.78 -11.30
C CYS A 215 18.44 2.01 -11.94
N VAL A 216 17.85 2.52 -13.02
CA VAL A 216 16.64 1.93 -13.62
C VAL A 216 16.98 0.78 -14.59
N TRP A 217 18.19 0.76 -15.13
CA TRP A 217 18.60 -0.20 -16.16
C TRP A 217 18.30 -1.66 -15.83
N PRO A 218 18.50 -2.19 -14.61
CA PRO A 218 18.16 -3.58 -14.30
C PRO A 218 16.67 -3.92 -14.54
N GLY A 219 15.77 -3.00 -14.19
CA GLY A 219 14.33 -3.16 -14.43
C GLY A 219 13.99 -3.04 -15.92
N VAL A 220 14.49 -2.00 -16.59
CA VAL A 220 14.26 -1.77 -18.02
C VAL A 220 14.85 -2.88 -18.88
N ALA A 221 16.03 -3.37 -18.56
CA ALA A 221 16.65 -4.49 -19.27
C ALA A 221 15.81 -5.77 -19.16
N THR A 222 15.22 -6.03 -17.99
CA THR A 222 14.31 -7.16 -17.78
C THR A 222 13.04 -7.01 -18.63
N ILE A 223 12.46 -5.82 -18.65
CA ILE A 223 11.30 -5.48 -19.51
C ILE A 223 11.64 -5.71 -20.99
N LEU A 224 12.77 -5.16 -21.46
CA LEU A 224 13.21 -5.28 -22.85
C LEU A 224 13.48 -6.73 -23.24
N GLN A 225 14.09 -7.51 -22.36
CA GLN A 225 14.32 -8.95 -22.57
C GLN A 225 13.00 -9.70 -22.67
N ALA A 226 12.05 -9.47 -21.76
CA ALA A 226 10.74 -10.13 -21.80
C ALA A 226 9.96 -9.78 -23.08
N ILE A 227 9.98 -8.51 -23.50
CA ILE A 227 9.37 -8.08 -24.77
C ILE A 227 10.05 -8.75 -25.96
N HIS A 228 11.38 -8.80 -25.96
CA HIS A 228 12.16 -9.45 -27.02
C HIS A 228 11.82 -10.94 -27.12
N ASP A 229 11.85 -11.67 -26.00
CA ASP A 229 11.59 -13.10 -25.93
C ASP A 229 10.17 -13.42 -26.40
N ARG A 230 9.18 -12.63 -25.98
CA ARG A 230 7.79 -12.79 -26.43
C ARG A 230 7.64 -12.56 -27.94
N LYS A 231 8.32 -11.56 -28.48
CA LYS A 231 8.30 -11.26 -29.92
C LYS A 231 8.99 -12.36 -30.72
N VAL A 232 10.15 -12.84 -30.25
CA VAL A 232 10.89 -13.94 -30.88
C VAL A 232 10.06 -15.23 -30.85
N ALA A 233 9.47 -15.58 -29.70
CA ALA A 233 8.60 -16.75 -29.58
C ALA A 233 7.42 -16.70 -30.56
N THR A 234 6.75 -15.55 -30.65
CA THR A 234 5.63 -15.35 -31.58
C THR A 234 6.08 -15.45 -33.04
N MET A 235 7.23 -14.88 -33.38
CA MET A 235 7.81 -14.95 -34.72
C MET A 235 8.18 -16.39 -35.08
N LEU A 236 8.85 -17.12 -34.18
CA LEU A 236 9.24 -18.51 -34.38
C LEU A 236 8.00 -19.41 -34.58
N HIS A 237 6.98 -19.22 -33.74
CA HIS A 237 5.71 -19.94 -33.90
C HIS A 237 5.09 -19.68 -35.28
N ARG A 238 4.99 -18.41 -35.69
CA ARG A 238 4.48 -18.03 -37.01
C ARG A 238 5.29 -18.66 -38.15
N CYS A 239 6.63 -18.56 -38.09
CA CYS A 239 7.51 -19.14 -39.10
C CYS A 239 7.39 -20.67 -39.18
N ALA A 240 7.24 -21.35 -38.03
CA ALA A 240 7.03 -22.80 -37.99
C ALA A 240 5.68 -23.19 -38.65
N CYS A 241 4.60 -22.47 -38.32
CA CYS A 241 3.30 -22.65 -38.97
C CYS A 241 3.37 -22.40 -40.48
N ASP A 242 3.99 -21.30 -40.91
CA ASP A 242 4.14 -20.94 -42.32
C ASP A 242 4.96 -21.99 -43.09
N ALA A 243 6.04 -22.50 -42.50
CA ALA A 243 6.85 -23.55 -43.09
C ALA A 243 6.08 -24.88 -43.21
N ALA A 244 5.30 -25.25 -42.19
CA ALA A 244 4.44 -26.42 -42.22
C ALA A 244 3.37 -26.30 -43.32
N LEU A 245 2.71 -25.14 -43.41
CA LEU A 245 1.72 -24.84 -44.45
C LEU A 245 2.34 -24.95 -45.84
N LYS A 246 3.50 -24.32 -46.08
CA LYS A 246 4.21 -24.40 -47.37
C LYS A 246 4.55 -25.84 -47.76
N ARG A 247 4.98 -26.67 -46.80
CA ARG A 247 5.25 -28.10 -47.04
C ARG A 247 3.99 -28.86 -47.44
N LEU A 248 2.86 -28.62 -46.76
CA LEU A 248 1.59 -29.26 -47.09
C LEU A 248 1.08 -28.83 -48.47
N LEU A 249 1.15 -27.53 -48.77
CA LEU A 249 0.77 -27.00 -50.09
C LEU A 249 1.66 -27.55 -51.21
N TRP A 250 2.97 -27.63 -50.99
CA TRP A 250 3.88 -28.24 -51.97
C TRP A 250 3.60 -29.73 -52.16
N ARG A 251 3.36 -30.49 -51.09
CA ARG A 251 2.97 -31.90 -51.17
C ARG A 251 1.67 -32.05 -51.97
N ARG A 252 0.67 -31.21 -51.68
CA ARG A 252 -0.60 -31.19 -52.42
C ARG A 252 -0.38 -30.88 -53.90
N ALA A 253 0.36 -29.83 -54.23
CA ALA A 253 0.67 -29.45 -55.61
C ALA A 253 1.44 -30.54 -56.35
N LYS A 254 2.41 -31.19 -55.67
CA LYS A 254 3.15 -32.33 -56.22
C LYS A 254 2.23 -33.52 -56.47
N SER A 255 1.39 -33.90 -55.50
CA SER A 255 0.40 -34.97 -55.72
C SER A 255 -0.51 -34.63 -56.89
N HIS A 256 -1.05 -33.41 -56.97
CA HIS A 256 -1.90 -32.96 -58.08
C HIS A 256 -1.19 -32.94 -59.45
N SER A 257 0.14 -32.78 -59.49
CA SER A 257 0.91 -32.76 -60.74
C SER A 257 1.37 -34.15 -61.19
N VAL A 258 1.30 -35.17 -60.32
CA VAL A 258 1.51 -36.56 -60.73
C VAL A 258 0.36 -36.99 -61.63
N LYS A 259 0.71 -37.42 -62.83
CA LYS A 259 -0.22 -38.02 -63.78
C LYS A 259 0.14 -39.49 -63.91
N PHE A 260 -0.87 -40.34 -63.93
CA PHE A 260 -0.69 -41.78 -64.16
C PHE A 260 -1.36 -42.13 -65.49
N VAL A 261 -0.76 -43.09 -66.18
CA VAL A 261 -1.30 -43.65 -67.41
C VAL A 261 -2.15 -44.85 -67.02
N VAL A 262 -3.43 -44.83 -67.38
CA VAL A 262 -4.31 -45.98 -67.18
C VAL A 262 -4.41 -46.73 -68.52
N ASP A 263 -3.93 -47.96 -68.52
CA ASP A 263 -4.11 -48.91 -69.62
C ASP A 263 -5.18 -49.96 -69.27
N TYR A 264 -5.62 -50.78 -70.24
CA TYR A 264 -6.69 -51.77 -70.08
C TYR A 264 -6.37 -52.91 -69.07
N THR A 265 -5.10 -53.05 -68.70
CA THR A 265 -4.60 -53.99 -67.68
C THR A 265 -4.44 -53.34 -66.29
N SER A 266 -4.70 -52.04 -66.16
CA SER A 266 -4.51 -51.32 -64.90
C SER A 266 -5.63 -51.65 -63.91
N GLU A 267 -5.26 -52.24 -62.78
CA GLU A 267 -6.14 -52.61 -61.68
C GLU A 267 -5.86 -51.76 -60.44
N CYS A 268 -6.91 -51.47 -59.67
CA CYS A 268 -6.79 -50.72 -58.43
C CYS A 268 -6.08 -51.57 -57.37
N ALA A 269 -4.96 -51.08 -56.81
CA ALA A 269 -4.20 -51.80 -55.78
C ALA A 269 -4.96 -52.01 -54.45
N ALA A 270 -6.03 -51.25 -54.20
CA ALA A 270 -6.83 -51.38 -52.96
C ALA A 270 -8.00 -52.37 -53.08
N CYS A 271 -8.68 -52.43 -54.23
CA CYS A 271 -9.91 -53.24 -54.39
C CYS A 271 -9.84 -54.28 -55.52
N GLY A 272 -8.75 -54.33 -56.29
CA GLY A 272 -8.51 -55.29 -57.37
C GLY A 272 -9.40 -55.12 -58.61
N LYS A 273 -10.24 -54.08 -58.67
CA LYS A 273 -11.10 -53.81 -59.82
C LYS A 273 -10.33 -53.10 -60.94
N ARG A 274 -10.67 -53.39 -62.19
CA ARG A 274 -10.12 -52.69 -63.37
C ARG A 274 -10.54 -51.23 -63.37
N VAL A 275 -9.58 -50.34 -63.65
CA VAL A 275 -9.77 -48.88 -63.58
C VAL A 275 -10.30 -48.31 -64.91
N ALA A 276 -9.94 -48.91 -66.04
CA ALA A 276 -10.40 -48.45 -67.37
C ALA A 276 -11.72 -49.09 -67.81
N ASN A 277 -12.65 -48.28 -68.34
CA ASN A 277 -13.85 -48.78 -69.03
C ASN A 277 -13.50 -49.12 -70.50
N ARG A 278 -14.22 -50.08 -71.11
CA ARG A 278 -13.85 -50.76 -72.38
C ARG A 278 -13.63 -49.85 -73.61
N SER A 279 -13.95 -48.57 -73.53
CA SER A 279 -13.89 -47.60 -74.64
C SER A 279 -12.85 -46.48 -74.47
N ALA A 280 -12.05 -46.47 -73.40
CA ALA A 280 -11.04 -45.43 -73.18
C ALA A 280 -9.68 -45.81 -73.81
N LEU A 281 -9.25 -45.06 -74.83
CA LEU A 281 -7.85 -45.03 -75.26
C LEU A 281 -6.95 -44.58 -74.11
N ARG A 282 -5.68 -45.02 -74.11
CA ARG A 282 -4.62 -44.68 -73.14
C ARG A 282 -4.77 -43.25 -72.64
N THR A 283 -5.27 -43.11 -71.42
CA THR A 283 -5.66 -41.82 -70.84
C THR A 283 -4.73 -41.44 -69.70
N VAL A 284 -4.26 -40.20 -69.73
CA VAL A 284 -3.39 -39.64 -68.70
C VAL A 284 -4.28 -38.90 -67.71
N VAL A 285 -4.46 -39.47 -66.52
CA VAL A 285 -5.36 -38.91 -65.50
C VAL A 285 -4.54 -38.23 -64.41
N PRO A 286 -4.89 -36.99 -63.98
CA PRO A 286 -4.27 -36.35 -62.83
C PRO A 286 -4.63 -37.11 -61.56
N PHE A 287 -3.67 -37.32 -60.65
CA PHE A 287 -3.93 -37.96 -59.36
C PHE A 287 -5.05 -37.29 -58.55
N ALA A 288 -5.20 -35.96 -58.67
CA ALA A 288 -6.27 -35.20 -58.03
C ALA A 288 -7.69 -35.58 -58.48
N MET A 289 -7.85 -36.20 -59.65
CA MET A 289 -9.15 -36.70 -60.12
C MET A 289 -9.44 -38.11 -59.61
N LEU A 290 -8.48 -38.86 -59.04
CA LEU A 290 -8.76 -40.21 -58.50
C LEU A 290 -9.62 -40.18 -57.22
N ASP A 291 -9.50 -39.12 -56.41
CA ASP A 291 -10.30 -38.97 -55.19
C ASP A 291 -11.80 -38.86 -55.50
N ASP A 292 -12.17 -38.29 -56.66
CA ASP A 292 -13.56 -38.21 -57.15
C ASP A 292 -14.08 -39.53 -57.75
N TRP A 293 -13.19 -40.51 -58.02
CA TRP A 293 -13.54 -41.83 -58.59
C TRP A 293 -13.60 -42.93 -57.54
N LEU A 294 -13.21 -42.63 -56.31
CA LEU A 294 -13.19 -43.54 -55.16
C LEU A 294 -14.47 -43.49 -54.30
N TYR A 295 -15.49 -42.73 -54.73
CA TYR A 295 -16.84 -42.73 -54.16
C TYR A 295 -17.88 -43.33 -55.12
#